data_AF-A0A5E8EUL7-F1
#
_entry.id   AF-A0A5E8EUL7-F1
#
_cell.length_a   1.000
_cell.length_b   1.000
_cell.length_c   1.000
_cell.angle_alpha   90.00
_cell.angle_beta   90.00
_cell.angle_gamma   90.00
#
_symmetry.space_group_name_H-M   'P 1'
#
loop_
_entity.id
_entity.type
_entity.pdbx_description
1 polymer ?
#
loop_
_entity_poly.entity_id
_entity_poly.type
_entity_poly.pdbx_seq_one_letter_code
_entity_poly.pdbx_strand_id
1 'polypeptide(L)'
;MSEAKTTTNHDEIRKWVEERDGQPAVVRTKGKGGILRIDFGEPEDTLEPIEWDEFFRIFDENDLAFLHQDEAGSGGTSRFNKFVERSQKD
;
A
#
# COMPACT_ATOMS: atom_id res chain seq x y z
N MET A 1 1.78 -12.27 -18.87
CA MET A 1 2.52 -11.83 -17.67
C MET A 1 1.90 -10.52 -17.26
N SER A 2 1.36 -10.42 -16.05
CA SER A 2 0.84 -9.15 -15.56
C SER A 2 1.98 -8.32 -14.98
N GLU A 3 2.23 -7.16 -15.58
CA GLU A 3 3.29 -6.23 -15.16
C GLU A 3 2.86 -5.44 -13.92
N ALA A 4 3.81 -5.16 -13.03
CA ALA A 4 3.58 -4.29 -11.88
C ALA A 4 3.76 -2.82 -12.29
N LYS A 5 2.90 -1.94 -11.80
CA LYS A 5 2.89 -0.49 -12.03
C LYS A 5 3.21 0.24 -10.74
N THR A 6 3.81 1.41 -10.86
CA THR A 6 4.12 2.28 -9.72
C THR A 6 3.37 3.59 -9.86
N THR A 7 2.71 4.03 -8.80
CA THR A 7 2.03 5.33 -8.73
C THR A 7 2.29 6.02 -7.40
N THR A 8 2.20 7.35 -7.39
CA THR A 8 2.17 8.19 -6.19
C THR A 8 0.85 8.95 -6.06
N ASN A 9 -0.10 8.70 -6.97
CA ASN A 9 -1.39 9.37 -6.99
C ASN A 9 -2.29 8.79 -5.89
N HIS A 10 -2.62 9.61 -4.88
CA HIS A 10 -3.44 9.19 -3.74
C HIS A 10 -4.82 8.67 -4.15
N ASP A 11 -5.47 9.29 -5.13
CA ASP A 11 -6.80 8.87 -5.60
C ASP A 11 -6.74 7.53 -6.33
N GLU A 12 -5.66 7.28 -7.08
CA GLU A 12 -5.45 5.99 -7.76
C GLU A 12 -5.21 4.87 -6.74
N ILE A 13 -4.39 5.13 -5.73
CA ILE A 13 -4.11 4.18 -4.64
C ILE A 13 -5.41 3.87 -3.88
N ARG A 14 -6.16 4.90 -3.48
CA ARG A 14 -7.43 4.72 -2.75
C ARG A 14 -8.40 3.85 -3.54
N LYS A 15 -8.64 4.19 -4.81
CA LYS A 15 -9.54 3.42 -5.68
C LYS A 15 -9.07 1.98 -5.84
N TRP A 16 -7.79 1.78 -6.11
CA TRP A 16 -7.23 0.44 -6.29
C TRP A 16 -7.44 -0.45 -5.05
N VAL A 17 -7.24 0.13 -3.86
CA VAL A 17 -7.41 -0.55 -2.58
C VAL A 17 -8.87 -0.86 -2.29
N GLU A 18 -9.77 0.13 -2.44
CA GLU A 18 -11.21 -0.02 -2.18
C GLU A 18 -11.87 -1.02 -3.15
N GLU A 19 -11.49 -1.04 -4.42
CA GLU A 19 -11.95 -2.04 -5.42
C GLU A 19 -11.60 -3.48 -5.04
N ARG A 20 -10.66 -3.67 -4.11
CA ARG A 20 -10.14 -4.97 -3.66
C ARG A 20 -10.56 -5.31 -2.23
N ASP A 21 -11.53 -4.56 -1.70
CA ASP A 21 -12.01 -4.63 -0.32
C ASP A 21 -10.89 -4.42 0.71
N GLY A 22 -9.89 -3.62 0.36
CA GLY A 22 -8.78 -3.29 1.25
C GLY A 22 -9.02 -2.00 2.02
N GLN A 23 -8.29 -1.83 3.13
CA GLN A 23 -8.28 -0.62 3.94
C GLN A 23 -6.84 -0.22 4.34
N PRO A 24 -6.57 1.08 4.54
CA PRO A 24 -5.26 1.55 5.01
C PRO A 24 -4.97 1.08 6.44
N ALA A 25 -3.76 0.57 6.65
CA ALA A 25 -3.28 0.11 7.94
C ALA A 25 -1.80 0.47 8.16
N VAL A 26 -1.37 0.40 9.41
CA VAL A 26 0.02 0.60 9.81
C VAL A 26 0.44 -0.43 10.84
N VAL A 27 1.69 -0.90 10.75
CA VAL A 27 2.36 -1.62 11.84
C VAL A 27 3.26 -0.63 12.56
N ARG A 28 2.94 -0.31 13.82
CA ARG A 28 3.78 0.58 14.63
C ARG A 28 5.06 -0.13 15.03
N THR A 29 6.20 0.46 14.69
CA THR A 29 7.52 -0.03 15.13
C THR A 29 8.03 0.82 16.29
N LYS A 30 9.03 0.33 17.04
CA LYS A 30 9.66 1.09 18.13
C LYS A 30 10.48 2.31 17.65
N GLY A 31 10.63 2.51 16.33
CA GLY A 31 11.36 3.62 15.72
C GLY A 31 10.45 4.76 15.22
N LYS A 32 11.04 5.76 14.55
CA LYS A 32 10.26 6.76 13.81
C LYS A 32 9.75 6.12 12.52
N GLY A 33 8.44 6.18 12.30
CA GLY A 33 7.79 5.62 11.11
C GLY A 33 7.18 4.25 11.38
N GLY A 34 5.85 4.19 11.29
CA GLY A 34 5.16 2.91 11.17
C GLY A 34 5.31 2.36 9.74
N ILE A 35 5.17 1.05 9.57
CA ILE A 35 5.22 0.43 8.25
C ILE A 35 3.81 0.45 7.67
N LEU A 36 3.63 1.13 6.53
CA LEU A 36 2.35 1.15 5.82
C LEU A 36 2.00 -0.24 5.26
N ARG A 37 0.71 -0.56 5.36
CA ARG A 37 0.09 -1.80 4.90
C ARG A 37 -1.29 -1.50 4.30
N ILE A 38 -1.74 -2.38 3.44
CA ILE A 38 -3.15 -2.49 3.06
C ILE A 38 -3.67 -3.77 3.70
N ASP A 39 -4.66 -3.62 4.57
CA ASP A 39 -5.36 -4.75 5.19
C ASP A 39 -6.49 -5.20 4.25
N PHE A 40 -6.46 -6.47 3.84
CA PHE A 40 -7.50 -7.11 3.04
C PHE A 40 -8.36 -8.10 3.86
N GLY A 41 -8.40 -7.92 5.17
CA GLY A 41 -9.08 -8.81 6.13
C GLY A 41 -8.28 -10.07 6.47
N GLU A 42 -6.94 -10.02 6.34
CA GLU A 42 -6.08 -11.14 6.73
C GLU A 42 -5.80 -11.11 8.24
N PRO A 43 -5.74 -12.27 8.92
CA PRO A 43 -5.51 -12.33 10.36
C PRO A 43 -4.05 -11.96 10.69
N GLU A 44 -3.77 -10.67 10.81
CA GLU A 44 -2.50 -10.14 11.29
C GLU A 44 -2.74 -9.23 12.50
N ASP A 45 -2.43 -9.73 13.69
CA ASP A 45 -2.70 -9.06 14.99
C ASP A 45 -1.96 -7.72 15.18
N THR A 46 -1.04 -7.37 14.28
CA THR A 46 -0.22 -6.15 14.38
C THR A 46 -0.68 -5.02 13.48
N LEU A 47 -1.69 -5.25 12.63
CA LEU A 47 -2.26 -4.22 11.78
C LEU A 47 -3.16 -3.30 12.60
N GLU A 48 -2.78 -2.03 12.67
CA GLU A 48 -3.63 -0.96 13.19
C GLU A 48 -4.31 -0.25 12.02
N PRO A 49 -5.65 -0.32 11.88
CA PRO A 49 -6.37 0.48 10.89
C PRO A 49 -6.16 1.97 11.15
N ILE A 50 -5.97 2.74 10.09
CA ILE A 50 -5.82 4.20 10.14
C ILE A 50 -6.69 4.85 9.07
N GLU A 51 -6.96 6.14 9.18
CA GLU A 51 -7.67 6.87 8.13
C GLU A 51 -6.74 7.16 6.94
N TRP A 52 -7.33 7.34 5.75
CA TRP A 52 -6.57 7.65 4.54
C TRP A 52 -5.70 8.91 4.67
N ASP A 53 -6.16 9.93 5.40
CA ASP A 53 -5.41 11.17 5.57
C ASP A 53 -4.11 10.93 6.37
N GLU A 54 -4.16 10.08 7.40
CA GLU A 54 -2.95 9.69 8.13
C GLU A 54 -2.04 8.81 7.26
N PHE A 55 -2.63 7.88 6.52
CA PHE A 55 -1.91 6.99 5.62
C PHE A 55 -1.10 7.78 4.58
N PHE A 56 -1.73 8.73 3.88
CA PHE A 56 -1.06 9.53 2.86
C PHE A 56 -0.05 10.52 3.44
N ARG A 57 -0.31 11.05 4.64
CA ARG A 57 0.68 11.84 5.37
C ARG A 57 1.96 11.03 5.62
N ILE A 58 1.84 9.79 6.12
CA ILE A 58 3.00 8.89 6.33
C ILE A 58 3.64 8.52 4.98
N PHE A 59 2.84 8.24 3.95
CA PHE A 59 3.31 7.88 2.62
C PHE A 59 4.19 8.97 2.01
N ASP A 60 3.77 10.23 2.11
CA ASP A 60 4.52 11.37 1.57
C ASP A 60 5.72 11.75 2.46
N GLU A 61 5.57 11.71 3.78
CA GLU A 61 6.68 11.97 4.72
C GLU A 61 7.85 10.99 4.54
N ASN A 62 7.57 9.75 4.12
CA ASN A 62 8.58 8.71 3.87
C ASN A 62 8.99 8.60 2.39
N ASP A 63 8.54 9.51 1.53
CA ASP A 63 8.88 9.53 0.09
C ASP A 63 8.61 8.19 -0.62
N LEU A 64 7.42 7.61 -0.37
CA LEU A 64 7.05 6.26 -0.85
C LEU A 64 6.26 6.31 -2.16
N ALA A 65 6.37 5.24 -2.95
CA ALA A 65 5.55 4.94 -4.11
C ALA A 65 4.80 3.62 -3.92
N PHE A 66 3.61 3.53 -4.50
CA PHE A 66 2.77 2.35 -4.46
C PHE A 66 3.03 1.49 -5.71
N LEU A 67 3.72 0.37 -5.52
CA LEU A 67 3.92 -0.64 -6.54
C LEU A 67 2.79 -1.66 -6.43
N HIS A 68 2.01 -1.85 -7.49
CA HIS A 68 0.89 -2.78 -7.50
C HIS A 68 0.77 -3.54 -8.81
N GLN A 69 -0.04 -4.59 -8.80
CA GLN A 69 -0.39 -5.35 -9.99
C GLN A 69 -1.91 -5.41 -10.11
N ASP A 70 -2.45 -5.16 -11.28
CA ASP A 70 -3.90 -5.15 -11.47
C ASP A 70 -4.48 -6.56 -11.57
N GLU A 71 -3.79 -7.43 -12.34
CA GLU A 71 -4.21 -8.79 -12.65
C GLU A 71 -3.25 -9.83 -12.07
N ALA A 72 -3.77 -10.92 -11.52
CA ALA A 72 -3.00 -12.09 -11.12
C ALA A 72 -2.61 -12.90 -12.37
N GLY A 73 -1.52 -13.68 -12.30
CA GLY A 73 -1.06 -14.50 -13.42
C GLY A 73 -2.08 -15.51 -13.97
N SER A 74 -3.15 -15.79 -13.23
CA SER A 74 -4.28 -16.65 -13.61
C SER A 74 -5.50 -15.89 -14.18
N GLY A 75 -5.43 -14.56 -14.38
CA GLY A 75 -6.52 -13.74 -14.95
C GLY A 75 -7.56 -13.24 -13.93
N GLY A 76 -7.26 -13.28 -12.63
CA GLY A 76 -8.12 -12.71 -11.57
C GLY A 76 -7.60 -11.37 -11.05
N THR A 77 -8.35 -10.70 -10.18
CA THR A 77 -7.88 -9.47 -9.50
C THR A 77 -6.69 -9.78 -8.58
N SER A 78 -5.57 -9.05 -8.74
CA SER A 78 -4.40 -9.20 -7.85
C SER A 78 -4.52 -8.29 -6.64
N ARG A 79 -4.07 -8.77 -5.48
CA ARG A 79 -3.86 -7.97 -4.25
C ARG A 79 -2.40 -7.62 -4.02
N PHE A 80 -1.52 -8.00 -4.95
CA PHE A 80 -0.10 -7.69 -4.85
C PHE A 80 0.11 -6.19 -4.81
N ASN A 81 0.68 -5.72 -3.70
CA ASN A 81 1.14 -4.35 -3.55
C ASN A 81 2.37 -4.28 -2.65
N LYS A 82 3.18 -3.24 -2.83
CA LYS A 82 4.31 -2.87 -1.98
C LYS A 82 4.43 -1.35 -1.93
N PHE A 83 4.95 -0.85 -0.81
CA PHE A 83 5.44 0.51 -0.70
C PHE A 83 6.95 0.51 -0.88
N VAL A 84 7.45 1.26 -1.85
CA VAL A 84 8.88 1.34 -2.20
C VAL A 84 9.35 2.79 -2.17
N GLU A 85 10.62 3.05 -1.88
CA GLU A 85 11.16 4.41 -1.92
C GLU A 85 11.09 4.99 -3.34
N ARG A 86 10.68 6.27 -3.49
CA ARG A 86 10.58 6.96 -4.80
C ARG A 86 11.95 7.19 -5.43
N SER A 87 12.95 7.56 -4.62
CA SER A 87 14.34 7.62 -5.06
C SER A 87 15.03 6.29 -4.76
N GLN A 88 15.40 5.52 -5.78
CA GLN A 88 16.51 4.59 -5.58
C GLN A 88 17.75 5.45 -5.34
N LYS A 89 18.26 5.46 -4.11
CA LYS A 89 19.61 5.95 -3.87
C LYS A 89 20.55 4.91 -4.47
N ASP A 90 21.10 5.23 -5.64
CA ASP A 90 22.34 4.62 -6.13
C ASP A 90 23.49 4.83 -5.12
#